data_AF-A0A955AWL6-F1
#
_entry.id   AF-A0A955AWL6-F1
#
_cell.length_a   1.000
_cell.length_b   1.000
_cell.length_c   1.000
_cell.angle_alpha   90.00
_cell.angle_beta   90.00
_cell.angle_gamma   90.00
#
_symmetry.space_group_name_H-M   'P 1'
#
loop_
_entity.id
_entity.type
_entity.pdbx_description
1 polymer ?
#
loop_
_entity_poly.entity_id
_entity_poly.type
_entity_poly.pdbx_seq_one_letter_code
_entity_poly.pdbx_strand_id
1 'polypeptide(L)'
;AETVTMMESQSGIDAANVAGSYTIVKVFIWAMPILGFIGTVMGVSSAVSGLSATLENAADVSAVTNSMKGVFGGLGTAFDTTLLALVMSMLVKIPTSALQKSEDGLVTIADEYCNENLLRRLNDGREGGAERGAGGTSGIDASVFREAVEAAMGTHHAELENWLRKLDAIGSKLTTQVAKGWTDINAQMQQQQAEQLAQFQQQYADQTSRLQQQLEEMNATARTLQQTLADLTSQTAAMQADVAAAIGGSTESLQTHFAGLERGLNSLSSVLESLGEKQVVVQQVESPRRGWFGAKRNGRR
;
A
#
# COMPACT_ATOMS: atom_id res chain seq x y z
N ALA A 1 13.05 -53.98 -49.94
CA ALA A 1 11.63 -53.66 -49.72
C ALA A 1 11.33 -53.64 -48.23
N GLU A 2 11.38 -54.77 -47.51
CA GLU A 2 11.09 -54.82 -46.06
C GLU A 2 11.94 -53.88 -45.19
N THR A 3 13.24 -53.75 -45.46
CA THR A 3 14.14 -52.89 -44.66
C THR A 3 13.85 -51.39 -44.82
N VAL A 4 13.41 -50.97 -46.00
CA VAL A 4 13.02 -49.57 -46.28
C VAL A 4 11.73 -49.26 -45.55
N THR A 5 10.73 -50.14 -45.63
CA THR A 5 9.46 -50.00 -44.91
C THR A 5 9.65 -50.00 -43.38
N MET A 6 10.57 -50.82 -42.87
CA MET A 6 10.94 -50.82 -41.45
C MET A 6 11.59 -49.49 -41.03
N MET A 7 12.50 -48.93 -41.84
CA MET A 7 13.15 -47.65 -41.54
C MET A 7 12.19 -46.46 -41.62
N GLU A 8 11.33 -46.40 -42.63
CA GLU A 8 10.28 -45.39 -42.73
C GLU A 8 9.35 -45.44 -41.51
N SER A 9 8.97 -46.63 -41.06
CA SER A 9 8.15 -46.80 -39.85
C SER A 9 8.86 -46.30 -38.59
N GLN A 10 10.16 -46.58 -38.43
CA GLN A 10 10.92 -46.15 -37.25
C GLN A 10 11.17 -44.64 -37.25
N SER A 11 11.48 -44.07 -38.42
CA SER A 11 11.60 -42.62 -38.63
C SER A 11 10.30 -41.88 -38.27
N GLY A 12 9.14 -42.43 -38.68
CA GLY A 12 7.84 -41.91 -38.28
C GLY A 12 7.56 -42.00 -36.77
N ILE A 13 8.00 -43.07 -36.11
CA ILE A 13 7.89 -43.22 -34.65
C ILE A 13 8.78 -42.19 -33.92
N ASP A 14 10.00 -41.97 -34.40
CA ASP A 14 10.93 -41.00 -33.80
C ASP A 14 10.42 -39.56 -33.96
N ALA A 15 9.91 -39.21 -35.14
CA ALA A 15 9.24 -37.92 -35.35
C ALA A 15 8.02 -37.73 -34.43
N ALA A 16 7.21 -38.78 -34.24
CA ALA A 16 6.07 -38.75 -33.32
C ALA A 16 6.51 -38.62 -31.84
N ASN A 17 7.61 -39.25 -31.45
CA ASN A 17 8.18 -39.15 -30.11
C ASN A 17 8.70 -37.73 -29.84
N VAL A 18 9.41 -37.11 -30.80
CA VAL A 18 9.84 -35.72 -30.71
C VAL A 18 8.63 -34.80 -30.58
N ALA A 19 7.60 -34.94 -31.43
CA ALA A 19 6.38 -34.15 -31.30
C ALA A 19 5.66 -34.34 -29.95
N GLY A 20 5.64 -35.58 -29.46
CA GLY A 20 5.04 -35.98 -28.19
C GLY A 20 5.70 -35.32 -26.98
N SER A 21 7.03 -35.22 -26.96
CA SER A 21 7.81 -34.66 -25.85
C SER A 21 7.46 -33.18 -25.54
N TYR A 22 7.08 -32.41 -26.56
CA TYR A 22 6.67 -31.01 -26.42
C TYR A 22 5.23 -30.81 -25.93
N THR A 23 4.42 -31.86 -25.86
CA THR A 23 2.99 -31.76 -25.49
C THR A 23 2.82 -31.10 -24.12
N ILE A 24 3.57 -31.55 -23.12
CA ILE A 24 3.50 -31.00 -21.76
C ILE A 24 3.92 -29.53 -21.72
N VAL A 25 4.98 -29.17 -22.45
CA VAL A 25 5.51 -27.80 -22.52
C VAL A 25 4.50 -26.86 -23.18
N LYS A 26 3.85 -27.32 -24.25
CA LYS A 26 2.78 -26.56 -24.93
C LYS A 26 1.57 -26.32 -24.02
N VAL A 27 1.20 -27.29 -23.18
CA VAL A 27 0.13 -27.13 -22.18
C VAL A 27 0.49 -26.06 -21.15
N PHE A 28 1.73 -26.05 -20.64
CA PHE A 28 2.18 -25.01 -19.71
C PHE A 28 2.22 -23.62 -20.35
N ILE A 29 2.72 -23.49 -21.57
CA ILE A 29 2.72 -22.21 -22.31
C ILE A 29 1.29 -21.71 -22.54
N TRP A 30 0.36 -22.62 -22.83
CA TRP A 30 -1.07 -22.30 -22.99
C TRP A 30 -1.75 -21.91 -21.67
N ALA A 31 -1.31 -22.47 -20.54
CA ALA A 31 -1.86 -22.16 -19.22
C ALA A 31 -1.38 -20.79 -18.67
N MET A 32 -0.22 -20.27 -19.11
CA MET A 32 0.33 -19.01 -18.60
C MET A 32 -0.62 -17.80 -18.73
N PRO A 33 -1.26 -17.54 -19.88
CA PRO A 33 -2.26 -16.47 -20.01
C PRO A 33 -3.47 -16.64 -19.08
N ILE A 34 -3.91 -17.88 -18.86
CA ILE A 34 -5.04 -18.20 -17.98
C ILE A 34 -4.66 -17.92 -16.52
N LEU A 35 -3.44 -18.27 -16.10
CA LEU A 35 -2.91 -17.95 -14.78
C LEU A 35 -2.79 -16.44 -14.56
N GLY A 36 -2.32 -15.70 -15.56
CA GLY A 36 -2.31 -14.23 -15.53
C GLY A 36 -3.72 -13.66 -15.32
N PHE A 37 -4.69 -14.14 -16.11
CA PHE A 37 -6.10 -13.74 -15.98
C PHE A 37 -6.66 -14.05 -14.58
N ILE A 38 -6.37 -15.23 -14.00
CA ILE A 38 -6.76 -15.56 -12.62
C ILE A 38 -6.17 -14.55 -11.62
N GLY A 39 -4.90 -14.15 -11.81
CA GLY A 39 -4.28 -13.08 -11.03
C GLY A 39 -5.07 -11.77 -11.09
N THR A 40 -5.55 -11.37 -12.27
CA THR A 40 -6.40 -10.19 -12.39
C THR A 40 -7.73 -10.32 -11.67
N VAL A 41 -8.37 -11.48 -11.78
CA VAL A 41 -9.68 -11.71 -11.18
C VAL A 41 -9.58 -11.62 -9.66
N MET A 42 -8.51 -12.18 -9.07
CA MET A 42 -8.24 -12.05 -7.65
C MET A 42 -7.93 -10.60 -7.24
N GLY A 43 -7.08 -9.90 -8.00
CA GLY A 43 -6.74 -8.50 -7.72
C GLY A 43 -7.96 -7.59 -7.78
N VAL A 44 -8.77 -7.69 -8.84
CA VAL A 44 -10.03 -6.96 -9.01
C VAL A 44 -11.02 -7.33 -7.90
N SER A 45 -11.17 -8.61 -7.57
CA SER A 45 -12.08 -9.06 -6.50
C SER A 45 -11.72 -8.43 -5.15
N SER A 46 -10.42 -8.42 -4.80
CA SER A 46 -9.93 -7.79 -3.56
C SER A 46 -10.14 -6.27 -3.54
N ALA A 47 -9.93 -5.61 -4.67
CA ALA A 47 -10.12 -4.17 -4.81
C ALA A 47 -11.61 -3.82 -4.63
N VAL A 48 -12.52 -4.57 -5.26
CA VAL A 48 -13.96 -4.37 -5.14
C VAL A 48 -14.45 -4.64 -3.71
N SER A 49 -13.97 -5.70 -3.05
CA SER A 49 -14.35 -5.98 -1.65
C SER A 49 -13.90 -4.88 -0.69
N GLY A 50 -12.70 -4.32 -0.90
CA GLY A 50 -12.18 -3.21 -0.09
C GLY A 50 -13.00 -1.92 -0.26
N LEU A 51 -13.47 -1.66 -1.48
CA LEU A 51 -14.36 -0.52 -1.76
C LEU A 51 -15.73 -0.71 -1.10
N SER A 52 -16.33 -1.90 -1.22
CA SER A 52 -17.64 -2.21 -0.61
C SER A 52 -17.61 -2.03 0.90
N ALA A 53 -16.59 -2.57 1.57
CA ALA A 53 -16.43 -2.43 3.02
C ALA A 53 -16.23 -0.97 3.46
N THR A 54 -15.57 -0.15 2.63
CA THR A 54 -15.43 1.29 2.91
C THR A 54 -16.76 1.99 2.77
N LEU A 55 -17.52 1.73 1.70
CA LEU A 55 -18.81 2.38 1.46
C LEU A 55 -19.85 2.08 2.55
N GLU A 56 -19.81 0.88 3.14
CA GLU A 56 -20.67 0.50 4.27
C GLU A 56 -20.31 1.25 5.58
N ASN A 57 -19.06 1.68 5.73
CA ASN A 57 -18.55 2.35 6.94
C ASN A 57 -18.23 3.85 6.74
N ALA A 58 -18.45 4.39 5.54
CA ALA A 58 -18.04 5.74 5.17
C ALA A 58 -19.06 6.78 5.66
N ALA A 59 -18.74 7.41 6.80
CA ALA A 59 -19.38 8.66 7.22
C ALA A 59 -18.73 9.92 6.58
N ASP A 60 -17.57 9.75 5.92
CA ASP A 60 -16.69 10.87 5.55
C ASP A 60 -16.14 10.74 4.12
N VAL A 61 -16.23 11.82 3.32
CA VAL A 61 -15.82 11.87 1.90
C VAL A 61 -14.32 11.60 1.73
N SER A 62 -13.54 11.94 2.75
CA SER A 62 -12.09 11.72 2.83
C SER A 62 -11.72 10.23 2.84
N ALA A 63 -12.52 9.40 3.52
CA ALA A 63 -12.31 7.95 3.60
C ALA A 63 -12.57 7.28 2.24
N VAL A 64 -13.61 7.73 1.53
CA VAL A 64 -13.94 7.24 0.18
C VAL A 64 -12.81 7.52 -0.81
N THR A 65 -12.22 8.72 -0.75
CA THR A 65 -11.11 9.11 -1.64
C THR A 65 -9.87 8.24 -1.42
N ASN A 66 -9.54 7.92 -0.16
CA ASN A 66 -8.41 7.04 0.15
C ASN A 66 -8.67 5.59 -0.28
N SER A 67 -9.89 5.08 -0.11
CA SER A 67 -10.24 3.75 -0.60
C SER A 67 -10.24 3.65 -2.11
N MET A 68 -10.66 4.68 -2.84
CA MET A 68 -10.50 4.71 -4.30
C MET A 68 -9.03 4.62 -4.73
N LYS A 69 -8.11 5.34 -4.05
CA LYS A 69 -6.66 5.20 -4.33
C LYS A 69 -6.17 3.78 -4.09
N GLY A 70 -6.62 3.13 -3.01
CA GLY A 70 -6.31 1.73 -2.72
C GLY A 70 -6.83 0.77 -3.81
N VAL A 71 -8.06 1.00 -4.30
CA VAL A 71 -8.66 0.23 -5.40
C VAL A 71 -7.86 0.38 -6.68
N PHE A 72 -7.50 1.60 -7.08
CA PHE A 72 -6.68 1.83 -8.28
C PHE A 72 -5.28 1.22 -8.15
N GLY A 73 -4.70 1.23 -6.95
CA GLY A 73 -3.44 0.52 -6.66
C GLY A 73 -3.56 -0.99 -6.85
N GLY A 74 -4.59 -1.62 -6.25
CA GLY A 74 -4.84 -3.06 -6.40
C GLY A 74 -5.16 -3.47 -7.84
N LEU A 75 -5.89 -2.62 -8.57
CA LEU A 75 -6.18 -2.80 -9.99
C LEU A 75 -4.90 -2.69 -10.85
N GLY A 76 -4.00 -1.76 -10.52
CA GLY A 76 -2.70 -1.62 -11.19
C GLY A 76 -1.86 -2.89 -11.05
N THR A 77 -1.69 -3.39 -9.82
CA THR A 77 -1.00 -4.65 -9.56
C THR A 77 -1.65 -5.83 -10.29
N ALA A 78 -2.97 -5.88 -10.34
CA ALA A 78 -3.72 -6.90 -11.08
C ALA A 78 -3.35 -6.89 -12.57
N PHE A 79 -3.35 -5.72 -13.22
CA PHE A 79 -2.93 -5.60 -14.62
C PHE A 79 -1.47 -5.97 -14.85
N ASP A 80 -0.57 -5.55 -13.95
CA ASP A 80 0.85 -5.86 -14.05
C ASP A 80 1.11 -7.38 -14.02
N THR A 81 0.38 -8.13 -13.19
CA THR A 81 0.51 -9.60 -13.14
C THR A 81 0.13 -10.28 -14.46
N THR A 82 -0.84 -9.75 -15.21
CA THR A 82 -1.19 -10.27 -16.53
C THR A 82 -0.21 -9.86 -17.59
N LEU A 83 0.23 -8.60 -17.58
CA LEU A 83 1.25 -8.14 -18.51
C LEU A 83 2.51 -8.99 -18.36
N LEU A 84 2.95 -9.24 -17.12
CA LEU A 84 4.08 -10.10 -16.82
C LEU A 84 3.86 -11.53 -17.31
N ALA A 85 2.69 -12.13 -17.06
CA ALA A 85 2.37 -13.48 -17.52
C ALA A 85 2.39 -13.60 -19.06
N LEU A 86 1.89 -12.60 -19.78
CA LEU A 86 1.89 -12.58 -21.25
C LEU A 86 3.30 -12.40 -21.82
N VAL A 87 4.11 -11.51 -21.22
CA VAL A 87 5.51 -11.31 -21.63
C VAL A 87 6.31 -12.59 -21.41
N MET A 88 6.18 -13.22 -20.24
CA MET A 88 6.86 -14.48 -19.94
C MET A 88 6.39 -15.62 -20.86
N SER A 89 5.09 -15.71 -21.15
CA SER A 89 4.55 -16.69 -22.12
C SER A 89 5.15 -16.50 -23.52
N MET A 90 5.27 -15.26 -23.98
CA MET A 90 5.90 -14.95 -25.27
C MET A 90 7.39 -15.30 -25.28
N LEU A 91 8.11 -14.96 -24.21
CA LEU A 91 9.54 -15.24 -24.07
C LEU A 91 9.85 -16.74 -24.00
N VAL A 92 8.97 -17.58 -23.47
CA VAL A 92 9.14 -19.04 -23.44
C VAL A 92 8.72 -19.68 -24.77
N LYS A 93 7.64 -19.21 -25.39
CA LYS A 93 7.09 -19.80 -26.60
C LYS A 93 8.03 -19.73 -27.80
N ILE A 94 8.77 -18.62 -27.97
CA ILE A 94 9.69 -18.43 -29.09
C ILE A 94 10.85 -19.45 -29.06
N PRO A 95 11.64 -19.58 -27.97
CA PRO A 95 12.69 -20.58 -27.86
C PRO A 95 12.17 -22.01 -27.99
N THR A 96 11.03 -22.36 -27.37
CA THR A 96 10.46 -23.70 -27.49
C THR A 96 10.11 -24.03 -28.94
N SER A 97 9.56 -23.07 -29.68
CA SER A 97 9.23 -23.26 -31.10
C SER A 97 10.49 -23.37 -31.97
N ALA A 98 11.55 -22.63 -31.65
CA ALA A 98 12.84 -22.73 -32.33
C ALA A 98 13.52 -24.08 -32.07
N LEU A 99 13.49 -24.57 -30.82
CA LEU A 99 14.05 -25.86 -30.44
C LEU A 99 13.33 -27.02 -31.12
N GLN A 100 11.98 -27.01 -31.08
CA GLN A 100 11.17 -28.03 -31.76
C GLN A 100 11.50 -28.08 -33.25
N LYS A 101 11.60 -26.91 -33.92
CA LYS A 101 11.98 -26.85 -35.33
C LYS A 101 13.39 -27.40 -35.59
N SER A 102 14.33 -27.17 -34.68
CA SER A 102 15.69 -27.72 -34.79
C SER A 102 15.70 -29.24 -34.66
N GLU A 103 14.94 -29.79 -33.72
CA GLU A 103 14.83 -31.24 -33.51
C GLU A 103 14.12 -31.94 -34.68
N ASP A 104 13.03 -31.37 -35.19
CA ASP A 104 12.37 -31.87 -36.41
C ASP A 104 13.35 -31.87 -37.61
N GLY A 105 14.20 -30.84 -37.70
CA GLY A 105 15.27 -30.77 -38.70
C GLY A 105 16.34 -31.84 -38.52
N LEU A 106 16.74 -32.13 -37.29
CA LEU A 106 17.72 -33.18 -36.99
C LEU A 106 17.20 -34.57 -37.36
N VAL A 107 15.93 -34.87 -37.07
CA VAL A 107 15.29 -36.12 -37.49
C VAL A 107 15.28 -36.24 -39.01
N THR A 108 14.97 -35.13 -39.71
CA THR A 108 14.99 -35.10 -41.19
C THR A 108 16.40 -35.38 -41.75
N ILE A 109 17.44 -34.76 -41.20
CA ILE A 109 18.83 -34.99 -41.62
C ILE A 109 19.25 -36.44 -41.36
N ALA A 110 18.85 -37.01 -40.22
CA ALA A 110 19.14 -38.39 -39.89
C ALA A 110 18.46 -39.37 -40.87
N ASP A 111 17.21 -39.09 -41.25
CA ASP A 111 16.45 -39.86 -42.24
C ASP A 111 17.11 -39.82 -43.62
N GLU A 112 17.51 -38.63 -44.07
CA GLU A 112 18.20 -38.43 -45.34
C GLU A 112 19.56 -39.15 -45.38
N TYR A 113 20.36 -39.03 -44.30
CA TYR A 113 21.63 -39.77 -44.18
C TYR A 113 21.43 -41.29 -44.25
N CYS A 114 20.40 -41.79 -43.55
CA CYS A 114 20.03 -43.19 -43.54
C CYS A 114 19.63 -43.69 -44.94
N ASN A 115 18.86 -42.89 -45.68
CA ASN A 115 18.41 -43.27 -47.01
C ASN A 115 19.53 -43.23 -48.06
N GLU A 116 20.34 -42.17 -48.06
CA GLU A 116 21.40 -42.00 -49.06
C GLU A 116 22.61 -42.92 -48.84
N ASN A 117 22.99 -43.14 -47.58
CA ASN A 117 24.23 -43.87 -47.25
C ASN A 117 23.99 -45.31 -46.80
N LEU A 118 23.04 -45.53 -45.88
CA LEU A 118 22.83 -46.87 -45.30
C LEU A 118 21.99 -47.76 -46.22
N LEU A 119 20.85 -47.28 -46.72
CA LEU A 119 19.99 -48.05 -47.61
C LEU A 119 20.66 -48.36 -48.95
N ARG A 120 21.40 -47.39 -49.52
CA ARG A 120 22.15 -47.60 -50.77
C ARG A 120 23.22 -48.69 -50.62
N ARG A 121 24.02 -48.65 -49.55
CA ARG A 121 25.05 -49.67 -49.27
C ARG A 121 24.47 -51.06 -48.95
N LEU A 122 23.31 -51.12 -48.27
CA LEU A 122 22.61 -52.38 -47.99
C LEU A 122 22.01 -53.01 -49.25
N ASN A 123 21.48 -52.21 -50.18
CA ASN A 123 20.95 -52.73 -51.44
C ASN A 123 22.08 -53.19 -52.39
N ASP A 124 23.21 -52.47 -52.42
CA ASP A 124 24.40 -52.87 -53.17
C ASP A 124 24.97 -54.23 -52.70
N GLY A 125 24.87 -54.54 -51.40
CA GLY A 125 25.24 -55.84 -50.84
C GLY A 125 24.29 -56.99 -51.20
N ARG A 126 23.02 -56.69 -51.50
CA ARG A 126 21.96 -57.69 -51.75
C ARG A 126 21.78 -58.03 -53.23
N GLU A 127 22.06 -57.09 -54.14
CA GLU A 127 21.82 -57.26 -55.60
C GLU A 127 23.09 -57.59 -56.42
N GLY A 128 24.28 -57.67 -55.80
CA GLY A 128 25.49 -58.05 -56.56
C GLY A 128 26.81 -58.13 -55.79
N GLY A 129 26.79 -58.30 -54.46
CA GLY A 129 28.01 -58.34 -53.64
C GLY A 129 28.85 -59.61 -53.78
N ALA A 130 28.27 -60.72 -54.27
CA ALA A 130 28.99 -61.99 -54.40
C ALA A 130 29.83 -62.09 -55.69
N GLU A 131 29.51 -61.35 -56.75
CA GLU A 131 30.21 -61.47 -58.04
C GLU A 131 31.22 -60.35 -58.31
N ARG A 132 31.20 -59.25 -57.53
CA ARG A 132 32.28 -58.23 -57.55
C ARG A 132 33.41 -58.49 -56.54
N GLY A 133 33.35 -59.60 -55.80
CA GLY A 133 34.34 -59.99 -54.79
C GLY A 133 35.39 -61.01 -55.24
N ALA A 134 35.42 -61.43 -56.51
CA ALA A 134 36.37 -62.43 -57.00
C ALA A 134 37.75 -61.86 -57.41
N GLY A 135 37.97 -60.55 -57.29
CA GLY A 135 39.27 -59.96 -57.66
C GLY A 135 39.44 -58.53 -57.15
N GLY A 136 39.76 -58.36 -55.86
CA GLY A 136 40.14 -57.05 -55.33
C GLY A 136 40.08 -56.95 -53.82
N THR A 137 41.21 -57.21 -53.15
CA THR A 137 41.61 -56.63 -51.85
C THR A 137 40.54 -56.57 -50.75
N SER A 138 40.28 -57.73 -50.16
CA SER A 138 39.46 -57.98 -48.96
C SER A 138 40.07 -57.45 -47.65
N GLY A 139 40.47 -56.18 -47.60
CA GLY A 139 41.01 -55.59 -46.37
C GLY A 139 41.00 -54.07 -46.25
N ILE A 140 40.67 -53.33 -47.31
CA ILE A 140 40.88 -51.86 -47.34
C ILE A 140 39.58 -51.06 -47.06
N ASP A 141 38.39 -51.59 -47.34
CA ASP A 141 37.16 -50.78 -47.27
C ASP A 141 36.52 -50.64 -45.87
N ALA A 142 36.73 -51.60 -44.97
CA ALA A 142 36.13 -51.51 -43.63
C ALA A 142 36.86 -50.49 -42.72
N SER A 143 38.18 -50.35 -42.85
CA SER A 143 38.96 -49.36 -42.11
C SER A 143 38.72 -47.95 -42.65
N VAL A 144 38.64 -47.78 -43.97
CA VAL A 144 38.33 -46.49 -44.60
C VAL A 144 36.88 -46.07 -44.32
N PHE A 145 35.93 -47.01 -44.26
CA PHE A 145 34.57 -46.73 -43.82
C PHE A 145 34.51 -46.32 -42.35
N ARG A 146 35.23 -47.02 -41.47
CA ARG A 146 35.30 -46.67 -40.05
C ARG A 146 35.94 -45.30 -39.87
N GLU A 147 37.02 -45.01 -40.58
CA GLU A 147 37.71 -43.72 -40.57
C GLU A 147 36.85 -42.59 -41.16
N ALA A 148 36.10 -42.83 -42.23
CA ALA A 148 35.20 -41.83 -42.81
C ALA A 148 33.94 -41.58 -41.96
N VAL A 149 33.39 -42.62 -41.33
CA VAL A 149 32.30 -42.48 -40.34
C VAL A 149 32.80 -41.82 -39.07
N GLU A 150 34.01 -42.12 -38.62
CA GLU A 150 34.65 -41.50 -37.45
C GLU A 150 35.08 -40.04 -37.75
N ALA A 151 35.44 -39.72 -38.99
CA ALA A 151 35.70 -38.35 -39.45
C ALA A 151 34.40 -37.54 -39.61
N ALA A 152 33.34 -38.13 -40.18
CA ALA A 152 32.03 -37.48 -40.32
C ALA A 152 31.32 -37.32 -38.95
N MET A 153 31.37 -38.34 -38.10
CA MET A 153 30.91 -38.28 -36.71
C MET A 153 31.79 -37.33 -35.89
N GLY A 154 33.09 -37.27 -36.13
CA GLY A 154 34.01 -36.36 -35.44
C GLY A 154 33.76 -34.89 -35.77
N THR A 155 33.42 -34.57 -37.03
CA THR A 155 33.07 -33.20 -37.43
C THR A 155 31.73 -32.78 -36.83
N HIS A 156 30.74 -33.67 -36.82
CA HIS A 156 29.46 -33.41 -36.15
C HIS A 156 29.58 -33.33 -34.63
N HIS A 157 30.38 -34.19 -33.97
CA HIS A 157 30.65 -34.09 -32.53
C HIS A 157 31.38 -32.79 -32.19
N ALA A 158 32.29 -32.33 -33.06
CA ALA A 158 32.95 -31.04 -32.87
C ALA A 158 31.98 -29.86 -32.99
N GLU A 159 31.04 -29.90 -33.93
CA GLU A 159 29.99 -28.87 -34.05
C GLU A 159 28.98 -28.92 -32.90
N LEU A 160 28.61 -30.12 -32.44
CA LEU A 160 27.69 -30.34 -31.32
C LEU A 160 28.34 -29.95 -29.99
N GLU A 161 29.61 -30.27 -29.77
CA GLU A 161 30.38 -29.76 -28.62
C GLU A 161 30.52 -28.24 -28.68
N ASN A 162 30.74 -27.65 -29.86
CA ASN A 162 30.85 -26.21 -30.01
C ASN A 162 29.49 -25.51 -29.78
N TRP A 163 28.39 -26.15 -30.19
CA TRP A 163 27.03 -25.68 -29.92
C TRP A 163 26.66 -25.85 -28.44
N LEU A 164 27.00 -26.98 -27.81
CA LEU A 164 26.84 -27.23 -26.38
C LEU A 164 27.66 -26.25 -25.54
N ARG A 165 28.90 -25.94 -25.92
CA ARG A 165 29.72 -24.91 -25.27
C ARG A 165 29.11 -23.52 -25.44
N LYS A 166 28.54 -23.20 -26.60
CA LYS A 166 27.82 -21.93 -26.81
C LYS A 166 26.55 -21.86 -25.96
N LEU A 167 25.80 -22.96 -25.85
CA LEU A 167 24.63 -23.05 -24.98
C LEU A 167 24.99 -22.97 -23.51
N ASP A 168 26.08 -23.60 -23.08
CA ASP A 168 26.57 -23.51 -21.71
C ASP A 168 27.09 -22.10 -21.39
N ALA A 169 27.72 -21.42 -22.35
CA ALA A 169 28.12 -20.03 -22.24
C ALA A 169 26.91 -19.06 -22.20
N ILE A 170 25.85 -19.35 -22.96
CA ILE A 170 24.60 -18.56 -22.93
C ILE A 170 23.84 -18.85 -21.64
N GLY A 171 23.73 -20.12 -21.25
CA GLY A 171 23.06 -20.59 -20.03
C GLY A 171 23.74 -20.06 -18.78
N SER A 172 25.06 -20.16 -18.68
CA SER A 172 25.81 -19.57 -17.57
C SER A 172 25.66 -18.05 -17.53
N LYS A 173 25.72 -17.33 -18.66
CA LYS A 173 25.51 -15.87 -18.67
C LYS A 173 24.07 -15.49 -18.28
N LEU A 174 23.08 -16.20 -18.80
CA LEU A 174 21.67 -15.96 -18.51
C LEU A 174 21.36 -16.28 -17.05
N THR A 175 21.76 -17.44 -16.55
CA THR A 175 21.58 -17.84 -15.15
C THR A 175 22.35 -16.91 -14.21
N THR A 176 23.56 -16.48 -14.56
CA THR A 176 24.31 -15.52 -13.74
C THR A 176 23.64 -14.15 -13.74
N GLN A 177 23.17 -13.65 -14.88
CA GLN A 177 22.46 -12.37 -14.96
C GLN A 177 21.10 -12.41 -14.26
N VAL A 178 20.35 -13.50 -14.39
CA VAL A 178 19.06 -13.70 -13.72
C VAL A 178 19.27 -13.89 -12.22
N ALA A 179 20.26 -14.66 -11.78
CA ALA A 179 20.59 -14.79 -10.36
C ALA A 179 21.00 -13.44 -9.77
N LYS A 180 21.83 -12.65 -10.47
CA LYS A 180 22.20 -11.30 -10.04
C LYS A 180 21.01 -10.35 -9.98
N GLY A 181 20.18 -10.34 -11.02
CA GLY A 181 18.97 -9.52 -11.08
C GLY A 181 17.96 -9.91 -9.99
N TRP A 182 17.80 -11.21 -9.73
CA TRP A 182 16.95 -11.72 -8.66
C TRP A 182 17.48 -11.33 -7.28
N THR A 183 18.80 -11.41 -7.05
CA THR A 183 19.40 -10.94 -5.79
C THR A 183 19.29 -9.44 -5.61
N ASP A 184 19.46 -8.64 -6.67
CA ASP A 184 19.35 -7.18 -6.61
C ASP A 184 17.90 -6.74 -6.34
N ILE A 185 16.93 -7.37 -7.01
CA ILE A 185 15.50 -7.12 -6.79
C ILE A 185 15.09 -7.56 -5.38
N ASN A 186 15.56 -8.71 -4.92
CA ASN A 186 15.25 -9.21 -3.57
C ASN A 186 15.90 -8.33 -2.48
N ALA A 187 17.12 -7.84 -2.71
CA ALA A 187 17.79 -6.89 -1.83
C ALA A 187 17.05 -5.55 -1.79
N GLN A 188 16.64 -5.01 -2.95
CA GLN A 188 15.83 -3.79 -3.00
C GLN A 188 14.48 -3.96 -2.31
N MET A 189 13.79 -5.09 -2.52
CA MET A 189 12.50 -5.35 -1.89
C MET A 189 12.63 -5.49 -0.38
N GLN A 190 13.66 -6.18 0.12
CA GLN A 190 13.94 -6.23 1.56
C GLN A 190 14.30 -4.87 2.14
N GLN A 191 15.11 -4.08 1.45
CA GLN A 191 15.53 -2.77 1.91
C GLN A 191 14.34 -1.80 1.95
N GLN A 192 13.47 -1.84 0.95
CA GLN A 192 12.26 -1.05 0.89
C GLN A 192 11.25 -1.48 1.97
N GLN A 193 11.12 -2.78 2.25
CA GLN A 193 10.30 -3.28 3.36
C GLN A 193 10.87 -2.86 4.73
N ALA A 194 12.20 -2.89 4.90
CA ALA A 194 12.85 -2.46 6.14
C ALA A 194 12.67 -0.96 6.39
N GLU A 195 12.81 -0.12 5.36
CA GLU A 195 12.52 1.31 5.43
C GLU A 195 11.05 1.59 5.74
N GLN A 196 10.13 0.87 5.08
CA GLN A 196 8.70 0.98 5.38
C GLN A 196 8.38 0.56 6.81
N LEU A 197 8.95 -0.54 7.32
CA LEU A 197 8.76 -0.98 8.71
C LEU A 197 9.30 0.04 9.71
N ALA A 198 10.46 0.63 9.42
CA ALA A 198 11.07 1.65 10.27
C ALA A 198 10.21 2.92 10.31
N GLN A 199 9.70 3.35 9.15
CA GLN A 199 8.75 4.47 9.08
C GLN A 199 7.45 4.15 9.84
N PHE A 200 6.90 2.94 9.67
CA PHE A 200 5.68 2.52 10.35
C PHE A 200 5.85 2.48 11.87
N GLN A 201 7.00 1.98 12.36
CA GLN A 201 7.33 2.00 13.79
C GLN A 201 7.46 3.42 14.33
N GLN A 202 8.16 4.31 13.61
CA GLN A 202 8.25 5.72 14.01
C GLN A 202 6.88 6.38 14.04
N GLN A 203 6.04 6.13 13.03
CA GLN A 203 4.69 6.68 12.96
C GLN A 203 3.81 6.18 14.11
N TYR A 204 3.92 4.90 14.49
CA TYR A 204 3.24 4.35 15.65
C TYR A 204 3.74 4.94 16.98
N ALA A 205 5.05 5.14 17.13
CA ALA A 205 5.64 5.76 18.32
C ALA A 205 5.20 7.23 18.47
N ASP A 206 5.17 7.97 17.38
CA ASP A 206 4.64 9.34 17.34
C ASP A 206 3.14 9.38 17.63
N GLN A 207 2.37 8.42 17.11
CA GLN A 207 0.93 8.36 17.37
C GLN A 207 0.62 8.03 18.84
N THR A 208 1.38 7.10 19.44
CA THR A 208 1.22 6.75 20.86
C THR A 208 1.65 7.87 21.79
N SER A 209 2.74 8.58 21.49
CA SER A 209 3.16 9.75 22.29
C SER A 209 2.14 10.88 22.22
N ARG A 210 1.55 11.16 21.03
CA ARG A 210 0.46 12.12 20.89
C ARG A 210 -0.78 11.73 21.68
N LEU A 211 -1.17 10.44 21.67
CA LEU A 211 -2.30 9.96 22.47
C LEU A 211 -2.05 10.13 23.97
N GLN A 212 -0.82 9.86 24.45
CA GLN A 212 -0.45 10.11 25.84
C GLN A 212 -0.52 11.60 26.19
N GLN A 213 0.03 12.47 25.35
CA GLN A 213 -0.06 13.92 25.53
C GLN A 213 -1.50 14.41 25.55
N GLN A 214 -2.36 13.87 24.69
CA GLN A 214 -3.78 14.22 24.64
C GLN A 214 -4.52 13.78 25.91
N LEU A 215 -4.19 12.61 26.47
CA LEU A 215 -4.72 12.16 27.77
C LEU A 215 -4.24 13.03 28.94
N GLU A 216 -2.99 13.47 28.90
CA GLU A 216 -2.39 14.32 29.93
C GLU A 216 -2.99 15.73 29.90
N GLU A 217 -3.18 16.29 28.70
CA GLU A 217 -3.89 17.55 28.46
C GLU A 217 -5.37 17.45 28.87
N MET A 218 -6.05 16.34 28.55
CA MET A 218 -7.44 16.13 28.94
C MET A 218 -7.59 16.05 30.48
N ASN A 219 -6.66 15.39 31.18
CA ASN A 219 -6.62 15.35 32.64
C ASN A 219 -6.31 16.72 33.25
N ALA A 220 -5.38 17.48 32.66
CA ALA A 220 -5.09 18.84 33.09
C ALA A 220 -6.34 19.73 32.94
N THR A 221 -7.01 19.66 31.79
CA THR A 221 -8.24 20.40 31.50
C THR A 221 -9.37 20.02 32.46
N ALA A 222 -9.51 18.74 32.80
CA ALA A 222 -10.49 18.27 33.79
C ALA A 222 -10.23 18.84 35.19
N ARG A 223 -8.96 18.95 35.61
CA ARG A 223 -8.60 19.59 36.88
C ARG A 223 -8.91 21.09 36.87
N THR A 224 -8.61 21.79 35.78
CA THR A 224 -8.92 23.21 35.64
C THR A 224 -10.44 23.43 35.71
N LEU A 225 -11.23 22.59 35.03
CA LEU A 225 -12.69 22.65 35.12
C LEU A 225 -13.19 22.41 36.55
N GLN A 226 -12.65 21.41 37.26
CA GLN A 226 -12.98 21.18 38.68
C GLN A 226 -12.65 22.38 39.56
N GLN A 227 -11.49 23.01 39.37
CA GLN A 227 -11.10 24.23 40.10
C GLN A 227 -12.04 25.40 39.80
N THR A 228 -12.37 25.64 38.53
CA THR A 228 -13.29 26.74 38.17
C THR A 228 -14.69 26.53 38.77
N LEU A 229 -15.18 25.29 38.85
CA LEU A 229 -16.44 24.96 39.52
C LEU A 229 -16.37 25.19 41.05
N ALA A 230 -15.24 24.86 41.68
CA ALA A 230 -15.00 25.13 43.09
C ALA A 230 -14.90 26.64 43.38
N ASP A 231 -14.25 27.40 42.51
CA ASP A 231 -14.17 28.86 42.62
C ASP A 231 -15.53 29.51 42.39
N LEU A 232 -16.30 29.07 41.39
CA LEU A 232 -17.66 29.55 41.15
C LEU A 232 -18.58 29.30 42.35
N THR A 233 -18.52 28.09 42.94
CA THR A 233 -19.35 27.76 44.11
C THR A 233 -18.96 28.58 45.34
N SER A 234 -17.66 28.78 45.60
CA SER A 234 -17.20 29.63 46.71
C SER A 234 -17.52 31.10 46.50
N GLN A 235 -17.36 31.63 45.27
CA GLN A 235 -17.70 33.00 44.93
C GLN A 235 -19.21 33.25 45.02
N THR A 236 -20.03 32.28 44.61
CA THR A 236 -21.49 32.36 44.75
C THR A 236 -21.90 32.37 46.22
N ALA A 237 -21.26 31.54 47.05
CA ALA A 237 -21.52 31.53 48.50
C ALA A 237 -21.12 32.86 49.16
N ALA A 238 -19.97 33.44 48.79
CA ALA A 238 -19.52 34.74 49.28
C ALA A 238 -20.48 35.87 48.84
N MET A 239 -20.90 35.87 47.57
CA MET A 239 -21.87 36.84 47.06
C MET A 239 -23.22 36.72 47.76
N GLN A 240 -23.68 35.51 48.06
CA GLN A 240 -24.93 35.28 48.79
C GLN A 240 -24.84 35.74 50.25
N ALA A 241 -23.69 35.58 50.89
CA ALA A 241 -23.41 36.10 52.23
C ALA A 241 -23.36 37.64 52.26
N ASP A 242 -22.70 38.27 51.29
CA ASP A 242 -22.66 39.73 51.16
C ASP A 242 -24.05 40.32 50.90
N VAL A 243 -24.86 39.67 50.05
CA VAL A 243 -26.25 40.07 49.81
C VAL A 243 -27.10 39.94 51.08
N ALA A 244 -26.94 38.85 51.84
CA ALA A 244 -27.65 38.67 53.11
C ALA A 244 -27.25 39.73 54.15
N ALA A 245 -25.96 40.05 54.25
CA ALA A 245 -25.44 41.09 55.12
C ALA A 245 -25.93 42.49 54.73
N ALA A 246 -25.95 42.80 53.43
CA ALA A 246 -26.47 44.08 52.92
C ALA A 246 -27.98 44.24 53.18
N ILE A 247 -28.76 43.17 52.99
CA ILE A 247 -30.19 43.17 53.30
C ILE A 247 -30.41 43.38 54.81
N GLY A 248 -29.64 42.69 55.65
CA GLY A 248 -29.68 42.86 57.11
C GLY A 248 -29.38 44.29 57.55
N GLY A 249 -28.29 44.88 57.04
CA GLY A 249 -27.92 46.27 57.33
C GLY A 249 -28.94 47.29 56.77
N SER A 250 -29.57 46.99 55.63
CA SER A 250 -30.66 47.82 55.10
C SER A 250 -31.89 47.77 56.00
N THR A 251 -32.24 46.61 56.58
CA THR A 251 -33.36 46.52 57.52
C THR A 251 -33.08 47.25 58.83
N GLU A 252 -31.85 47.19 59.33
CA GLU A 252 -31.44 47.88 60.56
C GLU A 252 -31.40 49.40 60.41
N SER A 253 -30.89 49.89 59.27
CA SER A 253 -30.91 51.33 58.96
C SER A 253 -32.34 51.87 58.80
N LEU A 254 -33.24 51.12 58.13
CA LEU A 254 -34.66 51.49 58.03
C LEU A 254 -35.32 51.59 59.40
N GLN A 255 -35.11 50.61 60.29
CA GLN A 255 -35.63 50.65 61.65
C GLN A 255 -35.09 51.87 62.43
N THR A 256 -33.81 52.18 62.28
CA THR A 256 -33.17 53.34 62.92
C THR A 256 -33.77 54.66 62.42
N HIS A 257 -34.04 54.78 61.12
CA HIS A 257 -34.70 55.94 60.54
C HIS A 257 -36.15 56.09 61.02
N PHE A 258 -36.92 55.00 61.13
CA PHE A 258 -38.27 55.04 61.69
C PHE A 258 -38.29 55.44 63.16
N ALA A 259 -37.38 54.90 63.98
CA ALA A 259 -37.26 55.28 65.39
C ALA A 259 -36.80 56.73 65.58
N GLY A 260 -35.99 57.26 64.65
CA GLY A 260 -35.59 58.67 64.60
C GLY A 260 -36.75 59.59 64.22
N LEU A 261 -37.56 59.20 63.24
CA LEU A 261 -38.78 59.90 62.84
C LEU A 261 -39.80 59.96 63.98
N GLU A 262 -40.02 58.86 64.70
CA GLU A 262 -40.91 58.81 65.85
C GLU A 262 -40.47 59.77 66.97
N ARG A 263 -39.16 59.78 67.29
CA ARG A 263 -38.58 60.74 68.24
C ARG A 263 -38.71 62.19 67.75
N GLY A 264 -38.49 62.43 66.46
CA GLY A 264 -38.63 63.76 65.84
C GLY A 264 -40.08 64.26 65.90
N LEU A 265 -41.05 63.42 65.56
CA LEU A 265 -42.48 63.73 65.62
C LEU A 265 -42.94 64.00 67.06
N ASN A 266 -42.49 63.20 68.02
CA ASN A 266 -42.78 63.44 69.45
C ASN A 266 -42.17 64.76 69.95
N SER A 267 -40.95 65.11 69.50
CA SER A 267 -40.33 66.40 69.85
C SER A 267 -41.06 67.58 69.23
N LEU A 268 -41.52 67.46 67.97
CA LEU A 268 -42.33 68.47 67.30
C LEU A 268 -43.68 68.64 67.99
N SER A 269 -44.33 67.54 68.40
CA SER A 269 -45.55 67.58 69.18
C SER A 269 -45.35 68.29 70.52
N SER A 270 -44.28 67.99 71.24
CA SER A 270 -43.93 68.66 72.50
C SER A 270 -43.62 70.16 72.30
N VAL A 271 -42.92 70.51 71.22
CA VAL A 271 -42.62 71.90 70.87
C VAL A 271 -43.90 72.64 70.49
N LEU A 272 -44.80 72.02 69.72
CA LEU A 272 -46.12 72.57 69.40
C LEU A 272 -46.98 72.75 70.64
N GLU A 273 -46.93 71.83 71.60
CA GLU A 273 -47.59 71.95 72.91
C GLU A 273 -47.00 73.12 73.72
N SER A 274 -45.68 73.28 73.73
CA SER A 274 -45.01 74.42 74.38
C SER A 274 -45.25 75.77 73.70
N LEU A 275 -45.50 75.77 72.39
CA LEU A 275 -45.82 76.95 71.58
C LEU A 275 -47.30 77.32 71.65
N GLY A 276 -48.19 76.37 71.94
CA GLY A 276 -49.62 76.62 72.21
C GLY A 276 -49.85 77.54 73.42
N GLU A 277 -48.92 77.57 74.37
CA GLU A 277 -49.01 78.41 75.58
C GLU A 277 -48.20 79.71 75.52
N LYS A 278 -47.39 79.95 74.47
CA LYS A 278 -46.58 81.17 74.35
C LYS A 278 -46.71 81.81 72.98
N GLN A 279 -47.43 82.92 72.94
CA GLN A 279 -47.46 83.86 71.82
C GLN A 279 -46.04 84.39 71.56
N VAL A 280 -45.35 83.87 70.54
CA VAL A 280 -44.01 84.31 70.17
C VAL A 280 -44.10 85.56 69.30
N VAL A 281 -43.71 86.69 69.88
CA VAL A 281 -43.42 87.95 69.19
C VAL A 281 -42.21 87.75 68.28
N VAL A 282 -42.41 87.93 66.97
CA VAL A 282 -41.35 87.85 65.96
C VAL A 282 -40.45 89.07 66.11
N GLN A 283 -39.27 88.88 66.71
CA GLN A 283 -38.20 89.87 66.68
C GLN A 283 -37.35 89.63 65.44
N GLN A 284 -37.59 90.42 64.39
CA GLN A 284 -36.72 90.49 63.23
C GLN A 284 -35.36 91.06 63.65
N VAL A 285 -34.28 90.29 63.45
CA VAL A 285 -32.91 90.81 63.44
C VAL A 285 -32.37 90.68 62.03
N GLU A 286 -31.86 91.81 61.54
CA GLU A 286 -31.43 92.07 60.18
C GLU A 286 -29.94 91.69 59.97
N SER A 287 -29.66 91.19 58.76
CA SER A 287 -28.39 91.30 58.00
C SER A 287 -27.16 90.43 58.37
N PRO A 288 -26.20 90.16 57.43
CA PRO A 288 -26.07 90.73 56.08
C PRO A 288 -25.92 89.72 54.92
N ARG A 289 -26.17 90.27 53.73
CA ARG A 289 -25.85 89.71 52.40
C ARG A 289 -24.36 89.49 52.20
N ARG A 290 -23.98 88.36 51.59
CA ARG A 290 -22.80 88.28 50.73
C ARG A 290 -23.04 87.28 49.61
N GLY A 291 -23.20 87.79 48.39
CA GLY A 291 -23.22 86.98 47.18
C GLY A 291 -21.81 86.58 46.75
N TRP A 292 -21.70 85.46 46.03
CA TRP A 292 -20.65 85.25 45.03
C TRP A 292 -21.09 84.14 44.04
N PHE A 293 -21.04 84.49 42.77
CA PHE A 293 -21.29 83.70 41.55
C PHE A 293 -20.28 82.56 41.34
N GLY A 294 -20.63 81.50 40.60
CA GLY A 294 -19.57 80.69 39.98
C GLY A 294 -19.99 79.39 39.30
N ALA A 295 -20.55 79.50 38.11
CA ALA A 295 -20.64 78.37 37.18
C ALA A 295 -19.26 77.82 36.80
N LYS A 296 -19.12 76.49 36.64
CA LYS A 296 -18.45 75.93 35.45
C LYS A 296 -18.74 74.45 35.19
N ARG A 297 -18.80 74.22 33.88
CA ARG A 297 -19.06 73.03 33.08
C ARG A 297 -17.73 72.36 32.66
N ASN A 298 -17.87 71.16 32.09
CA ASN A 298 -16.92 70.30 31.35
C ASN A 298 -16.28 69.20 32.22
N GLY A 299 -16.16 67.95 31.78
CA GLY A 299 -16.23 67.38 30.44
C GLY A 299 -14.92 66.65 30.13
N ARG A 300 -15.03 65.34 29.84
CA ARG A 300 -14.07 64.45 29.14
C ARG A 300 -12.57 64.60 29.45
N ARG A 301 -12.01 63.52 29.99
CA ARG A 301 -11.01 62.69 29.29
C ARG A 301 -11.17 61.24 29.72
#